data_AF-A0A7R8RPR7-F1
#
_entry.id   AF-A0A7R8RPR7-F1
#
_cell.length_a   1.000
_cell.length_b   1.000
_cell.length_c   1.000
_cell.angle_alpha   90.00
_cell.angle_beta   90.00
_cell.angle_gamma   90.00
#
_symmetry.space_group_name_H-M   'P 1'
#
loop_
_entity.id
_entity.type
_entity.pdbx_description
1 polymer ?
#
loop_
_entity_poly.entity_id
_entity_poly.type
_entity_poly.pdbx_seq_one_letter_code
_entity_poly.pdbx_strand_id
1 'polypeptide(L)'
;MKGRSAGSSSKGRAEVAVGPGPDFVGIEEELTTHPVRGRHLLAEAFARWEGHSSASGAQGWGLPLAQALAATGYAEEAVRLVGCPPDSAEGAGALAVVALGCAAGGRGGEALRYAEEAAGATGGLADPAVRGLVGQAFAHTGAAEAAEEWASGEGRTGKEREQLERAQAAVAVGLGPYDPEAAAHIVGRHLLGVNRARLVPGGERHLPRIMGLLLALPDPRRPGSEVCVALQGLCAGPAESIQGWDMRAVLSHALLDVSGCRSGVVALGGRLDRWERYVASTPLPEGVLPVAVPGARAVAGRASTAEGRAAALAAVATYLAGVPVIVPAADGWAPQDTSVLRFLALADALGTEVNAGNAGTGTTRDEPEARRLVREVLAGEHWRYALPLLPRLAPEALPRPAESGLVHGVAGDGERRSPSRVPSP
;
A
#
# COMPACT_ATOMS: atom_id res chain seq x y z
N MET A 1 24.49 -23.86 59.56
CA MET A 1 23.04 -24.15 59.47
C MET A 1 22.63 -23.95 58.02
N LYS A 2 22.53 -24.98 57.18
CA LYS A 2 21.41 -25.93 56.93
C LYS A 2 20.11 -25.26 56.43
N GLY A 3 19.71 -25.62 55.20
CA GLY A 3 18.35 -25.50 54.64
C GLY A 3 18.33 -25.10 53.15
N ARG A 4 18.57 -26.03 52.20
CA ARG A 4 17.57 -26.70 51.31
C ARG A 4 16.80 -25.74 50.39
N SER A 5 17.05 -25.66 49.08
CA SER A 5 16.85 -26.63 47.97
C SER A 5 15.42 -26.66 47.40
N ALA A 6 15.25 -26.07 46.20
CA ALA A 6 14.50 -26.53 45.03
C ALA A 6 14.85 -25.53 43.90
N GLY A 7 15.40 -25.87 42.75
CA GLY A 7 15.12 -27.00 41.88
C GLY A 7 14.32 -26.48 40.68
N SER A 8 14.97 -25.89 39.68
CA SER A 8 14.35 -25.66 38.37
C SER A 8 15.33 -26.03 37.27
N SER A 9 15.08 -27.21 36.71
CA SER A 9 15.73 -27.79 35.54
C SER A 9 15.25 -27.04 34.30
N SER A 10 16.03 -26.09 33.79
CA SER A 10 15.83 -25.49 32.47
C SER A 10 16.22 -26.50 31.39
N LYS A 11 15.27 -27.37 31.06
CA LYS A 11 15.37 -28.27 29.90
C LYS A 11 15.32 -27.39 28.65
N GLY A 12 16.45 -27.32 27.94
CA GLY A 12 16.60 -26.58 26.69
C GLY A 12 15.50 -26.94 25.71
N ARG A 13 14.71 -25.93 25.34
CA ARG A 13 13.81 -26.00 24.18
C ARG A 13 14.66 -25.55 23.00
N ALA A 14 15.16 -26.53 22.25
CA ALA A 14 15.70 -26.28 20.92
C ALA A 14 14.62 -25.56 20.12
N GLU A 15 14.89 -24.32 19.70
CA GLU A 15 14.19 -23.70 18.59
C GLU A 15 14.42 -24.58 17.36
N VAL A 16 13.41 -25.35 17.00
CA VAL A 16 13.33 -25.98 15.69
C VAL A 16 13.09 -24.83 14.73
N ALA A 17 14.14 -24.42 14.03
CA ALA A 17 14.02 -23.59 12.83
C ALA A 17 13.15 -24.37 11.84
N VAL A 18 11.87 -24.00 11.75
CA VAL A 18 10.97 -24.47 10.71
C VAL A 18 11.40 -23.75 9.45
N GLY A 19 12.22 -24.41 8.63
CA GLY A 19 12.48 -23.97 7.26
C GLY A 19 11.17 -23.91 6.47
N PRO A 20 11.14 -23.21 5.32
CA PRO A 20 9.95 -23.15 4.47
C PRO A 20 9.50 -24.57 4.17
N GLY A 21 8.27 -24.90 4.60
CA GLY A 21 7.73 -26.24 4.48
C GLY A 21 7.67 -26.67 3.01
N PRO A 22 7.89 -27.96 2.70
CA PRO A 22 7.86 -28.51 1.33
C PRO A 22 6.48 -28.40 0.63
N ASP A 23 5.47 -27.83 1.28
CA ASP A 23 4.06 -27.90 0.87
C ASP A 23 3.70 -27.00 -0.31
N PHE A 24 4.36 -25.85 -0.53
CA PHE A 24 3.93 -24.89 -1.57
C PHE A 24 4.54 -25.15 -2.96
N VAL A 25 5.71 -25.80 -3.03
CA VAL A 25 6.33 -26.21 -4.31
C VAL A 25 5.43 -27.22 -5.04
N GLY A 26 4.74 -28.09 -4.30
CA GLY A 26 3.75 -29.02 -4.85
C GLY A 26 2.45 -28.37 -5.29
N ILE A 27 2.09 -27.19 -4.75
CA ILE A 27 0.85 -26.48 -5.12
C ILE A 27 1.01 -25.82 -6.49
N GLU A 28 2.17 -25.25 -6.79
CA GLU A 28 2.47 -24.63 -8.09
C GLU A 28 2.51 -25.68 -9.20
N GLU A 29 3.26 -26.77 -8.99
CA GLU A 29 3.29 -27.88 -9.93
C GLU A 29 1.87 -28.41 -10.14
N GLU A 30 1.11 -28.65 -9.07
CA GLU A 30 -0.26 -29.16 -9.22
C GLU A 30 -1.27 -28.17 -9.78
N LEU A 31 -1.08 -26.86 -9.62
CA LEU A 31 -1.91 -25.87 -10.31
C LEU A 31 -1.68 -25.91 -11.83
N THR A 32 -0.46 -26.27 -12.26
CA THR A 32 -0.11 -26.42 -13.68
C THR A 32 -0.46 -27.78 -14.26
N THR A 33 -0.22 -28.88 -13.53
CA THR A 33 -0.39 -30.26 -14.03
C THR A 33 -1.74 -30.88 -13.71
N HIS A 34 -2.29 -30.66 -12.51
CA HIS A 34 -3.61 -31.18 -12.11
C HIS A 34 -4.44 -30.09 -11.43
N PRO A 35 -4.99 -29.16 -12.22
CA PRO A 35 -5.47 -27.89 -11.71
C PRO A 35 -6.60 -28.03 -10.68
N VAL A 36 -7.36 -29.13 -10.64
CA VAL A 36 -8.37 -29.39 -9.60
C VAL A 36 -7.73 -29.73 -8.25
N ARG A 37 -6.60 -30.45 -8.26
CA ARG A 37 -5.84 -30.81 -7.06
C ARG A 37 -5.02 -29.62 -6.55
N GLY A 38 -4.37 -28.87 -7.44
CA GLY A 38 -3.69 -27.62 -7.09
C GLY A 38 -4.65 -26.59 -6.45
N ARG A 39 -5.89 -26.50 -6.95
CA ARG A 39 -6.98 -25.71 -6.33
C ARG A 39 -7.30 -26.16 -4.92
N HIS A 40 -7.42 -27.46 -4.71
CA HIS A 40 -7.76 -28.02 -3.41
C HIS A 40 -6.65 -27.76 -2.39
N LEU A 41 -5.39 -27.88 -2.81
CA LEU A 41 -4.25 -27.61 -1.93
C LEU A 41 -4.10 -26.11 -1.61
N LEU A 42 -4.42 -25.23 -2.56
CA LEU A 42 -4.50 -23.79 -2.31
C LEU A 42 -5.62 -23.49 -1.29
N ALA A 43 -6.80 -24.08 -1.46
CA ALA A 43 -7.92 -23.95 -0.53
C ALA A 43 -7.63 -24.55 0.86
N GLU A 44 -6.93 -25.68 0.94
CA GLU A 44 -6.45 -26.28 2.21
C GLU A 44 -5.36 -25.44 2.87
N ALA A 45 -4.52 -24.75 2.09
CA ALA A 45 -3.58 -23.78 2.62
C ALA A 45 -4.33 -22.57 3.21
N PHE A 46 -5.34 -22.06 2.51
CA PHE A 46 -6.25 -21.01 3.02
C PHE A 46 -6.95 -21.44 4.32
N ALA A 47 -7.59 -22.62 4.34
CA ALA A 47 -8.35 -23.12 5.49
C ALA A 47 -7.46 -23.48 6.71
N ARG A 48 -6.26 -24.03 6.48
CA ARG A 48 -5.28 -24.27 7.56
C ARG A 48 -4.86 -22.96 8.22
N TRP A 49 -4.74 -21.87 7.46
CA TRP A 49 -4.22 -20.60 7.97
C TRP A 49 -5.26 -19.79 8.76
N GLU A 50 -6.55 -19.88 8.41
CA GLU A 50 -7.65 -19.35 9.24
C GLU A 50 -7.65 -19.97 10.64
N GLY A 51 -7.31 -21.26 10.77
CA GLY A 51 -7.22 -21.96 12.05
C GLY A 51 -6.06 -21.53 12.97
N HIS A 52 -5.07 -20.77 12.47
CA HIS A 52 -3.95 -20.25 13.26
C HIS A 52 -4.14 -18.78 13.69
N SER A 53 -5.17 -18.11 13.16
CA SER A 53 -5.48 -16.71 13.45
C SER A 53 -6.40 -16.61 14.66
N SER A 54 -5.83 -16.44 15.86
CA SER A 54 -6.64 -16.15 17.05
C SER A 54 -7.21 -14.72 16.95
N ALA A 55 -8.52 -14.62 16.71
CA ALA A 55 -9.37 -13.46 16.97
C ALA A 55 -8.92 -12.09 16.38
N SER A 56 -9.04 -11.94 15.06
CA SER A 56 -9.21 -10.68 14.32
C SER A 56 -9.52 -11.06 12.88
N GLY A 57 -10.81 -11.23 12.57
CA GLY A 57 -11.28 -11.87 11.34
C GLY A 57 -10.85 -11.14 10.08
N ALA A 58 -10.52 -11.85 8.99
CA ALA A 58 -10.38 -11.41 7.59
C ALA A 58 -9.63 -10.09 7.25
N GLN A 59 -9.14 -9.34 8.24
CA GLN A 59 -8.75 -7.93 8.14
C GLN A 59 -7.42 -7.74 7.40
N GLY A 60 -6.60 -8.78 7.27
CA GLY A 60 -5.31 -8.69 6.60
C GLY A 60 -5.33 -8.90 5.08
N TRP A 61 -6.26 -9.71 4.56
CA TRP A 61 -6.25 -10.17 3.16
C TRP A 61 -7.58 -9.96 2.42
N GLY A 62 -8.71 -9.80 3.13
CA GLY A 62 -10.03 -9.63 2.51
C GLY A 62 -10.11 -8.36 1.66
N LEU A 63 -9.66 -7.22 2.17
CA LEU A 63 -9.64 -5.95 1.42
C LEU A 63 -8.71 -6.00 0.19
N PRO A 64 -7.43 -6.46 0.28
CA PRO A 64 -6.59 -6.65 -0.90
C PRO A 64 -7.18 -7.60 -1.95
N LEU A 65 -7.83 -8.69 -1.53
CA LEU A 65 -8.47 -9.64 -2.45
C LEU A 65 -9.71 -9.02 -3.10
N ALA A 66 -10.55 -8.33 -2.33
CA ALA A 66 -11.72 -7.62 -2.85
C ALA A 66 -11.32 -6.57 -3.88
N GLN A 67 -10.29 -5.78 -3.60
CA GLN A 67 -9.75 -4.81 -4.55
C GLN A 67 -9.26 -5.48 -5.84
N ALA A 68 -8.55 -6.60 -5.73
CA ALA A 68 -8.05 -7.36 -6.89
C ALA A 68 -9.19 -7.97 -7.73
N LEU A 69 -10.24 -8.49 -7.07
CA LEU A 69 -11.44 -9.01 -7.72
C LEU A 69 -12.18 -7.91 -8.48
N ALA A 70 -12.40 -6.77 -7.83
CA ALA A 70 -13.02 -5.60 -8.46
C ALA A 70 -12.22 -5.14 -9.70
N ALA A 71 -10.89 -5.10 -9.61
CA ALA A 71 -10.01 -4.75 -10.73
C ALA A 71 -10.05 -5.73 -11.91
N THR A 72 -10.41 -7.00 -11.68
CA THR A 72 -10.55 -8.02 -12.74
C THR A 72 -11.99 -8.27 -13.16
N GLY A 73 -12.92 -7.55 -12.55
CA GLY A 73 -14.28 -7.47 -13.01
C GLY A 73 -15.30 -8.29 -12.23
N TYR A 74 -14.93 -8.73 -11.03
CA TYR A 74 -15.75 -9.49 -10.09
C TYR A 74 -16.15 -8.62 -8.90
N ALA A 75 -16.74 -7.45 -9.18
CA ALA A 75 -17.00 -6.44 -8.15
C ALA A 75 -18.15 -6.86 -7.20
N GLU A 76 -19.14 -7.62 -7.67
CA GLU A 76 -20.20 -8.17 -6.82
C GLU A 76 -19.65 -9.24 -5.87
N GLU A 77 -18.73 -10.09 -6.33
CA GLU A 77 -17.98 -11.03 -5.50
C GLU A 77 -17.12 -10.27 -4.47
N ALA A 78 -16.47 -9.19 -4.88
CA ALA A 78 -15.67 -8.35 -3.98
C ALA A 78 -16.51 -7.76 -2.84
N VAL A 79 -17.72 -7.25 -3.14
CA VAL A 79 -18.64 -6.75 -2.10
C VAL A 79 -19.12 -7.87 -1.18
N ARG A 80 -19.48 -9.03 -1.73
CA ARG A 80 -19.86 -10.18 -0.90
C ARG A 80 -18.72 -10.65 0.00
N LEU A 81 -17.49 -10.59 -0.48
CA LEU A 81 -16.29 -11.01 0.26
C LEU A 81 -16.02 -10.12 1.48
N VAL A 82 -16.17 -8.79 1.33
CA VAL A 82 -15.95 -7.88 2.47
C VAL A 82 -17.05 -7.99 3.52
N GLY A 83 -18.25 -8.43 3.14
CA GLY A 83 -19.29 -8.92 4.07
C GLY A 83 -19.75 -7.91 5.13
N CYS A 84 -19.45 -6.62 4.96
CA CYS A 84 -19.66 -5.63 6.01
C CYS A 84 -21.16 -5.31 6.20
N PRO A 85 -21.61 -5.06 7.44
CA PRO A 85 -22.96 -4.58 7.69
C PRO A 85 -23.23 -3.29 6.90
N PRO A 86 -24.42 -3.15 6.29
CA PRO A 86 -24.84 -1.88 5.73
C PRO A 86 -24.79 -0.81 6.82
N ASP A 87 -24.42 0.42 6.45
CA ASP A 87 -24.39 1.60 7.33
C ASP A 87 -23.29 1.60 8.42
N SER A 88 -22.14 0.98 8.13
CA SER A 88 -20.95 1.01 9.00
C SER A 88 -19.78 1.75 8.36
N ALA A 89 -18.90 2.35 9.18
CA ALA A 89 -17.65 2.97 8.72
C ALA A 89 -16.77 1.96 7.97
N GLU A 90 -16.74 0.73 8.48
CA GLU A 90 -16.01 -0.38 7.88
C GLU A 90 -16.59 -0.76 6.52
N GLY A 91 -17.93 -0.85 6.40
CA GLY A 91 -18.60 -1.11 5.14
C GLY A 91 -18.42 0.00 4.10
N ALA A 92 -18.52 1.27 4.50
CA ALA A 92 -18.26 2.39 3.61
C ALA A 92 -16.81 2.38 3.10
N GLY A 93 -15.82 2.16 3.97
CA GLY A 93 -14.43 2.06 3.56
C GLY A 93 -14.17 0.84 2.66
N ALA A 94 -14.79 -0.31 2.93
CA ALA A 94 -14.66 -1.50 2.10
C ALA A 94 -15.26 -1.31 0.69
N LEU A 95 -16.43 -0.66 0.59
CA LEU A 95 -17.04 -0.28 -0.68
C LEU A 95 -16.17 0.72 -1.45
N ALA A 96 -15.55 1.69 -0.77
CA ALA A 96 -14.60 2.60 -1.39
C ALA A 96 -13.37 1.85 -1.94
N VAL A 97 -12.86 0.83 -1.24
CA VAL A 97 -11.77 -0.03 -1.73
C VAL A 97 -12.19 -0.83 -2.97
N VAL A 98 -13.42 -1.34 -3.02
CA VAL A 98 -13.98 -2.00 -4.21
C VAL A 98 -14.09 -1.01 -5.38
N ALA A 99 -14.58 0.21 -5.13
CA ALA A 99 -14.64 1.27 -6.13
C ALA A 99 -13.26 1.60 -6.73
N LEU A 100 -12.24 1.73 -5.87
CA LEU A 100 -10.85 1.94 -6.30
C LEU A 100 -10.30 0.75 -7.12
N GLY A 101 -10.66 -0.48 -6.75
CA GLY A 101 -10.34 -1.67 -7.54
C GLY A 101 -10.97 -1.61 -8.94
N CYS A 102 -12.27 -1.31 -9.03
CA CYS A 102 -12.96 -1.11 -10.31
C CYS A 102 -12.28 -0.02 -11.15
N ALA A 103 -11.91 1.11 -10.54
CA ALA A 103 -11.23 2.20 -11.25
C ALA A 103 -9.85 1.77 -11.78
N ALA A 104 -9.06 1.05 -10.98
CA ALA A 104 -7.78 0.48 -11.42
C ALA A 104 -7.93 -0.50 -12.60
N GLY A 105 -9.06 -1.23 -12.65
CA GLY A 105 -9.44 -2.12 -13.76
C GLY A 105 -10.05 -1.41 -14.97
N GLY A 106 -10.15 -0.08 -14.97
CA GLY A 106 -10.77 0.69 -16.06
C GLY A 106 -12.31 0.64 -16.09
N ARG A 107 -12.96 0.20 -15.00
CA ARG A 107 -14.42 0.02 -14.89
C ARG A 107 -15.09 1.24 -14.27
N GLY A 108 -14.97 2.40 -14.93
CA GLY A 108 -15.41 3.69 -14.39
C GLY A 108 -16.87 3.75 -13.92
N GLY A 109 -17.81 3.14 -14.65
CA GLY A 109 -19.23 3.12 -14.27
C GLY A 109 -19.52 2.35 -12.98
N GLU A 110 -18.88 1.20 -12.78
CA GLU A 110 -19.02 0.44 -11.53
C GLU A 110 -18.25 1.08 -10.39
N ALA A 111 -17.08 1.65 -10.67
CA ALA A 111 -16.33 2.42 -9.70
C ALA A 111 -17.17 3.58 -9.14
N LEU A 112 -17.86 4.32 -10.02
CA LEU A 112 -18.76 5.40 -9.59
C LEU A 112 -19.93 4.88 -8.75
N ARG A 113 -20.61 3.82 -9.21
CA ARG A 113 -21.70 3.20 -8.44
C ARG A 113 -21.27 2.82 -7.03
N TYR A 114 -20.13 2.15 -6.87
CA TYR A 114 -19.65 1.75 -5.56
C TYR A 114 -19.12 2.91 -4.71
N ALA A 115 -18.61 3.98 -5.33
CA ALA A 115 -18.28 5.21 -4.61
C ALA A 115 -19.54 5.89 -4.05
N GLU A 116 -20.65 5.91 -4.80
CA GLU A 116 -21.95 6.40 -4.35
C GLU A 116 -22.55 5.54 -3.24
N GLU A 117 -22.48 4.21 -3.36
CA GLU A 117 -22.89 3.29 -2.30
C GLU A 117 -22.05 3.45 -1.03
N ALA A 118 -20.73 3.62 -1.17
CA ALA A 118 -19.84 3.91 -0.07
C ALA A 118 -20.22 5.22 0.64
N ALA A 119 -20.49 6.28 -0.14
CA ALA A 119 -20.94 7.56 0.37
C ALA A 119 -22.27 7.44 1.15
N GLY A 120 -23.25 6.72 0.59
CA GLY A 120 -24.54 6.46 1.25
C GLY A 120 -24.40 5.71 2.57
N ALA A 121 -23.51 4.71 2.62
CA ALA A 121 -23.27 3.88 3.81
C ALA A 121 -22.54 4.64 4.94
N THR A 122 -21.95 5.80 4.68
CA THR A 122 -21.26 6.55 5.74
C THR A 122 -22.21 7.17 6.77
N GLY A 123 -23.53 7.30 6.54
CA GLY A 123 -24.51 7.65 7.59
C GLY A 123 -24.18 8.84 8.51
N GLY A 124 -23.42 9.84 8.04
CA GLY A 124 -22.96 10.97 8.88
C GLY A 124 -21.72 10.69 9.76
N LEU A 125 -20.99 9.61 9.50
CA LEU A 125 -19.78 9.21 10.21
C LEU A 125 -18.65 10.25 10.03
N ALA A 126 -17.96 10.49 11.14
CA ALA A 126 -16.94 11.53 11.25
C ALA A 126 -15.51 11.04 10.99
N ASP A 127 -15.29 9.75 10.68
CA ASP A 127 -13.94 9.22 10.48
C ASP A 127 -13.26 9.84 9.26
N PRO A 128 -12.21 10.67 9.44
CA PRO A 128 -11.52 11.31 8.32
C PRO A 128 -10.83 10.31 7.39
N ALA A 129 -10.49 9.11 7.86
CA ALA A 129 -9.89 8.07 7.04
C ALA A 129 -10.89 7.55 5.99
N VAL A 130 -12.08 7.14 6.45
CA VAL A 130 -13.14 6.63 5.56
C VAL A 130 -13.64 7.72 4.62
N ARG A 131 -13.85 8.95 5.12
CA ARG A 131 -14.21 10.09 4.25
C ARG A 131 -13.19 10.33 3.16
N GLY A 132 -11.90 10.26 3.51
CA GLY A 132 -10.81 10.40 2.57
C GLY A 132 -10.78 9.30 1.49
N LEU A 133 -11.08 8.06 1.86
CA LEU A 133 -11.18 6.95 0.92
C LEU A 133 -12.36 7.09 -0.04
N VAL A 134 -13.53 7.53 0.46
CA VAL A 134 -14.70 7.81 -0.38
C VAL A 134 -14.40 8.95 -1.36
N GLY A 135 -13.80 10.04 -0.89
CA GLY A 135 -13.36 11.14 -1.75
C GLY A 135 -12.35 10.69 -2.81
N GLN A 136 -11.43 9.81 -2.42
CA GLN A 136 -10.48 9.21 -3.35
C GLN A 136 -11.17 8.33 -4.40
N ALA A 137 -12.16 7.53 -4.01
CA ALA A 137 -12.94 6.72 -4.95
C ALA A 137 -13.63 7.59 -6.01
N PHE A 138 -14.30 8.68 -5.60
CA PHE A 138 -14.88 9.65 -6.53
C PHE A 138 -13.84 10.34 -7.42
N ALA A 139 -12.65 10.64 -6.88
CA ALA A 139 -11.58 11.23 -7.66
C ALA A 139 -11.19 10.35 -8.85
N HIS A 140 -11.02 9.04 -8.60
CA HIS A 140 -10.67 8.05 -9.62
C HIS A 140 -11.81 7.72 -10.60
N THR A 141 -12.99 8.29 -10.43
CA THR A 141 -14.11 8.21 -11.38
C THR A 141 -14.35 9.52 -12.13
N GLY A 142 -13.56 10.56 -11.85
CA GLY A 142 -13.71 11.90 -12.42
C GLY A 142 -14.84 12.72 -11.80
N ALA A 143 -15.42 12.29 -10.67
CA ALA A 143 -16.49 13.03 -9.98
C ALA A 143 -15.90 14.12 -9.07
N ALA A 144 -15.36 15.18 -9.67
CA ALA A 144 -14.57 16.22 -8.99
C ALA A 144 -15.27 16.88 -7.80
N GLU A 145 -16.52 17.35 -7.99
CA GLU A 145 -17.28 18.03 -6.93
C GLU A 145 -17.50 17.12 -5.70
N ALA A 146 -17.90 15.86 -5.93
CA ALA A 146 -18.07 14.89 -4.86
C ALA A 146 -16.73 14.54 -4.20
N ALA A 147 -15.67 14.37 -4.98
CA ALA A 147 -14.34 14.07 -4.46
C ALA A 147 -13.85 15.17 -3.51
N GLU A 148 -14.03 16.44 -3.88
CA GLU A 148 -13.68 17.58 -3.04
C GLU A 148 -14.55 17.68 -1.79
N GLU A 149 -15.86 17.48 -1.91
CA GLU A 149 -16.79 17.48 -0.77
C GLU A 149 -16.37 16.44 0.27
N TRP A 150 -16.11 15.20 -0.15
CA TRP A 150 -15.72 14.11 0.73
C TRP A 150 -14.31 14.26 1.32
N ALA A 151 -13.38 14.87 0.57
CA ALA A 151 -12.04 15.21 1.05
C ALA A 151 -11.98 16.50 1.87
N SER A 152 -13.10 17.23 2.00
CA SER A 152 -13.21 18.44 2.82
C SER A 152 -13.56 18.11 4.28
N GLY A 153 -13.22 19.04 5.18
CA GLY A 153 -13.50 18.95 6.60
C GLY A 153 -12.45 19.67 7.44
N GLU A 154 -12.62 19.62 8.77
CA GLU A 154 -11.65 20.15 9.72
C GLU A 154 -11.15 19.03 10.64
N GLY A 155 -9.84 18.80 10.62
CA GLY A 155 -9.20 17.94 11.61
C GLY A 155 -9.14 18.65 12.96
N ARG A 156 -9.78 18.07 13.98
CA ARG A 156 -9.83 18.61 15.35
C ARG A 156 -8.53 18.33 16.09
N THR A 157 -7.85 17.23 15.75
CA THR A 157 -6.55 16.86 16.30
C THR A 157 -5.42 16.93 15.26
N GLY A 158 -4.17 16.92 15.71
CA GLY A 158 -3.01 16.88 14.80
C GLY A 158 -3.01 15.65 13.88
N LYS A 159 -3.40 14.48 14.40
CA LYS A 159 -3.50 13.23 13.63
C LYS A 159 -4.60 13.29 12.57
N GLU A 160 -5.76 13.84 12.92
CA GLU A 160 -6.87 14.02 11.97
C GLU A 160 -6.52 15.01 10.86
N ARG A 161 -5.79 16.08 11.18
CA ARG A 161 -5.29 17.03 10.17
C ARG A 161 -4.31 16.35 9.22
N GLU A 162 -3.37 15.56 9.75
CA GLU A 162 -2.43 14.82 8.92
C GLU A 162 -3.16 13.81 8.01
N GLN A 163 -4.17 13.12 8.54
CA GLN A 163 -5.01 12.20 7.78
C GLN A 163 -5.81 12.92 6.68
N LEU A 164 -6.41 14.06 7.00
CA LEU A 164 -7.12 14.91 6.02
C LEU A 164 -6.19 15.38 4.90
N GLU A 165 -4.98 15.81 5.24
CA GLU A 165 -4.00 16.26 4.25
C GLU A 165 -3.56 15.12 3.32
N ARG A 166 -3.42 13.90 3.85
CA ARG A 166 -3.11 12.70 3.03
C ARG A 166 -4.27 12.35 2.10
N ALA A 167 -5.50 12.41 2.62
CA ALA A 167 -6.69 12.18 1.83
C ALA A 167 -6.81 13.18 0.67
N GLN A 168 -6.62 14.48 0.96
CA GLN A 168 -6.65 15.53 -0.06
C GLN A 168 -5.55 15.35 -1.12
N ALA A 169 -4.33 14.96 -0.72
CA ALA A 169 -3.29 14.63 -1.68
C ALA A 169 -3.68 13.43 -2.56
N ALA A 170 -4.24 12.36 -1.98
CA ALA A 170 -4.70 11.20 -2.73
C ALA A 170 -5.86 11.52 -3.68
N VAL A 171 -6.80 12.40 -3.27
CA VAL A 171 -7.86 12.94 -4.13
C VAL A 171 -7.29 13.74 -5.28
N ALA A 172 -6.35 14.66 -5.02
CA ALA A 172 -5.72 15.43 -6.09
C ALA A 172 -5.02 14.53 -7.12
N VAL A 173 -4.38 13.44 -6.66
CA VAL A 173 -3.77 12.43 -7.56
C VAL A 173 -4.84 11.72 -8.40
N GLY A 174 -5.95 11.30 -7.79
CA GLY A 174 -7.05 10.66 -8.50
C GLY A 174 -7.74 11.57 -9.52
N LEU A 175 -7.83 12.88 -9.22
CA LEU A 175 -8.45 13.88 -10.11
C LEU A 175 -7.57 14.26 -11.28
N GLY A 176 -6.23 14.21 -11.15
CA GLY A 176 -5.30 14.70 -12.17
C GLY A 176 -5.62 14.28 -13.62
N PRO A 177 -5.97 13.02 -13.91
CA PRO A 177 -6.33 12.57 -15.26
C PRO A 177 -7.67 13.11 -15.80
N TYR A 178 -8.58 13.54 -14.94
CA TYR A 178 -9.98 13.89 -15.29
C TYR A 178 -10.25 15.40 -15.15
N ASP A 179 -9.73 16.01 -14.09
CA ASP A 179 -9.87 17.41 -13.75
C ASP A 179 -8.54 17.95 -13.17
N PRO A 180 -7.58 18.31 -14.04
CA PRO A 180 -6.28 18.83 -13.60
C PRO A 180 -6.38 20.20 -12.94
N GLU A 181 -7.44 20.97 -13.17
CA GLU A 181 -7.67 22.27 -12.54
C GLU A 181 -8.06 22.10 -11.06
N ALA A 182 -9.02 21.20 -10.77
CA ALA A 182 -9.38 20.82 -9.41
C ALA A 182 -8.18 20.23 -8.64
N ALA A 183 -7.43 19.32 -9.27
CA ALA A 183 -6.19 18.78 -8.71
C ALA A 183 -5.17 19.88 -8.37
N ALA A 184 -4.92 20.81 -9.30
CA ALA A 184 -4.00 21.93 -9.10
C ALA A 184 -4.49 22.88 -7.97
N HIS A 185 -5.80 23.09 -7.85
CA HIS A 185 -6.38 23.89 -6.78
C HIS A 185 -6.10 23.28 -5.39
N ILE A 186 -6.28 21.96 -5.24
CA ILE A 186 -5.94 21.24 -4.00
C ILE A 186 -4.44 21.34 -3.70
N VAL A 187 -3.58 21.12 -4.70
CA VAL A 187 -2.12 21.23 -4.56
C VAL A 187 -1.72 22.63 -4.08
N GLY A 188 -2.27 23.69 -4.70
CA GLY A 188 -1.99 25.09 -4.34
C GLY A 188 -2.31 25.39 -2.87
N ARG A 189 -3.45 24.91 -2.35
CA ARG A 189 -3.81 25.08 -0.93
C ARG A 189 -2.79 24.43 0.01
N HIS A 190 -2.28 23.26 -0.32
CA HIS A 190 -1.27 22.59 0.50
C HIS A 190 0.10 23.26 0.46
N LEU A 191 0.49 23.82 -0.69
CA LEU A 191 1.76 24.54 -0.82
C LEU A 191 1.85 25.73 0.14
N LEU A 192 0.74 26.39 0.46
CA LEU A 192 0.71 27.47 1.46
C LEU A 192 1.18 27.00 2.85
N GLY A 193 0.76 25.80 3.27
CA GLY A 193 1.20 25.22 4.55
C GLY A 193 2.66 24.81 4.53
N VAL A 194 3.10 24.19 3.44
CA VAL A 194 4.49 23.77 3.22
C VAL A 194 5.46 24.96 3.20
N ASN A 195 5.07 26.06 2.55
CA ASN A 195 5.86 27.28 2.48
C ASN A 195 6.10 27.93 3.84
N ARG A 196 5.23 27.68 4.83
CA ARG A 196 5.47 28.05 6.23
C ARG A 196 6.39 27.06 6.93
N ALA A 197 6.19 25.77 6.70
CA ALA A 197 6.95 24.70 7.36
C ALA A 197 8.45 24.70 7.00
N ARG A 198 8.81 25.07 5.77
CA ARG A 198 10.22 25.17 5.33
C ARG A 198 11.05 26.22 6.08
N LEU A 199 10.40 27.14 6.79
CA LEU A 199 11.08 28.19 7.56
C LEU A 199 11.47 27.72 8.98
N VAL A 200 11.10 26.49 9.35
CA VAL A 200 11.31 25.92 10.68
C VAL A 200 12.35 24.79 10.60
N PRO A 201 13.24 24.64 11.61
CA PRO A 201 14.12 23.47 11.69
C PRO A 201 13.34 22.16 11.65
N GLY A 202 13.82 21.17 10.90
CA GLY A 202 13.12 19.89 10.72
C GLY A 202 12.13 19.88 9.55
N GLY A 203 12.17 20.89 8.68
CA GLY A 203 11.30 21.02 7.51
C GLY A 203 11.36 19.81 6.56
N GLU A 204 12.48 19.10 6.49
CA GLU A 204 12.69 17.92 5.65
C GLU A 204 11.67 16.79 5.92
N ARG A 205 11.08 16.77 7.12
CA ARG A 205 10.01 15.83 7.50
C ARG A 205 8.74 16.03 6.67
N HIS A 206 8.57 17.20 6.05
CA HIS A 206 7.46 17.49 5.15
C HIS A 206 7.75 17.10 3.69
N LEU A 207 8.95 16.59 3.37
CA LEU A 207 9.28 16.20 2.01
C LEU A 207 8.39 15.07 1.48
N PRO A 208 8.10 13.98 2.23
CA PRO A 208 7.15 12.95 1.78
C PRO A 208 5.76 13.49 1.48
N ARG A 209 5.35 14.58 2.15
CA ARG A 209 4.08 15.25 1.90
C ARG A 209 4.07 15.99 0.56
N ILE A 210 5.11 16.76 0.22
CA ILE A 210 5.20 17.38 -1.12
C ILE A 210 5.29 16.31 -2.20
N MET A 211 5.99 15.21 -1.94
CA MET A 211 6.10 14.09 -2.88
C MET A 211 4.75 13.51 -3.28
N GLY A 212 3.80 13.39 -2.33
CA GLY A 212 2.42 13.02 -2.66
C GLY A 212 1.72 14.03 -3.57
N LEU A 213 2.03 15.32 -3.46
CA LEU A 213 1.44 16.37 -4.30
C LEU A 213 2.04 16.44 -5.71
N LEU A 214 3.31 16.04 -5.88
CA LEU A 214 3.92 15.94 -7.21
C LEU A 214 3.15 14.99 -8.11
N LEU A 215 2.60 13.91 -7.54
CA LEU A 215 1.80 12.92 -8.25
C LEU A 215 0.48 13.48 -8.80
N ALA A 216 -0.01 14.58 -8.24
CA ALA A 216 -1.22 15.24 -8.70
C ALA A 216 -0.97 16.23 -9.85
N LEU A 217 0.30 16.48 -10.20
CA LEU A 217 0.65 17.37 -11.30
C LEU A 217 0.51 16.63 -12.65
N PRO A 218 0.11 17.33 -13.73
CA PRO A 218 0.06 16.75 -15.07
C PRO A 218 1.40 16.17 -15.55
N ASP A 219 2.53 16.80 -15.14
CA ASP A 219 3.88 16.28 -15.35
C ASP A 219 4.69 16.43 -14.06
N PRO A 220 4.83 15.37 -13.24
CA PRO A 220 5.60 15.38 -12.00
C PRO A 220 7.10 15.70 -12.19
N ARG A 221 7.63 15.56 -13.42
CA ARG A 221 9.04 15.86 -13.74
C ARG A 221 9.28 17.34 -14.02
N ARG A 222 8.22 18.08 -14.32
CA ARG A 222 8.24 19.53 -14.59
C ARG A 222 7.32 20.27 -13.62
N PRO A 223 7.62 20.24 -12.31
CA PRO A 223 6.83 20.98 -11.35
C PRO A 223 6.83 22.48 -11.67
N GLY A 224 5.71 23.15 -11.36
CA GLY A 224 5.61 24.60 -11.44
C GLY A 224 6.59 25.30 -10.49
N SER A 225 6.86 26.58 -10.74
CA SER A 225 7.83 27.37 -9.98
C SER A 225 7.60 27.34 -8.46
N GLU A 226 6.35 27.39 -8.02
CA GLU A 226 5.99 27.35 -6.60
C GLU A 226 6.37 26.03 -5.93
N VAL A 227 6.12 24.91 -6.62
CA VAL A 227 6.49 23.57 -6.16
C VAL A 227 8.02 23.42 -6.14
N CYS A 228 8.72 23.90 -7.18
CA CYS A 228 10.19 23.91 -7.21
C CYS A 228 10.77 24.68 -6.03
N VAL A 229 10.23 25.86 -5.73
CA VAL A 229 10.68 26.71 -4.62
C VAL A 229 10.41 26.05 -3.26
N ALA A 230 9.29 25.33 -3.11
CA ALA A 230 9.01 24.54 -1.92
C ALA A 230 9.99 23.36 -1.77
N LEU A 231 10.24 22.61 -2.84
CA LEU A 231 11.20 21.49 -2.86
C LEU A 231 12.61 21.94 -2.54
N GLN A 232 13.09 23.02 -3.16
CA GLN A 232 14.40 23.60 -2.86
C GLN A 232 14.51 23.98 -1.39
N GLY A 233 13.47 24.59 -0.81
CA GLY A 233 13.45 24.95 0.60
C GLY A 233 13.50 23.75 1.54
N LEU A 234 12.76 22.67 1.25
CA LEU A 234 12.76 21.46 2.08
C LEU A 234 14.04 20.62 1.94
N CYS A 235 14.66 20.65 0.75
CA CYS A 235 15.91 19.95 0.49
C CYS A 235 17.14 20.75 0.89
N ALA A 236 17.00 22.06 1.18
CA ALA A 236 18.04 22.92 1.74
C ALA A 236 18.23 22.64 3.24
N GLY A 237 18.51 21.39 3.62
CA GLY A 237 18.91 21.07 4.98
C GLY A 237 20.36 21.49 5.27
N PRO A 238 20.77 21.53 6.56
CA PRO A 238 22.11 21.94 6.96
C PRO A 238 23.15 21.06 6.25
N ALA A 239 24.07 21.71 5.55
CA ALA A 239 24.92 21.12 4.52
C ALA A 239 25.88 19.98 4.96
N GLU A 240 25.87 19.59 6.25
CA GLU A 240 26.98 18.83 6.84
C GLU A 240 26.74 17.32 6.98
N SER A 241 25.50 16.81 7.13
CA SER A 241 25.25 15.36 7.10
C SER A 241 23.79 14.96 6.88
N ILE A 242 23.53 14.11 5.88
CA ILE A 242 22.23 13.44 5.67
C ILE A 242 22.03 12.21 6.56
N GLN A 243 22.99 11.85 7.41
CA GLN A 243 22.89 10.66 8.29
C GLN A 243 21.85 10.84 9.41
N GLY A 244 21.58 12.09 9.83
CA GLY A 244 20.57 12.41 10.83
C GLY A 244 19.18 12.71 10.25
N TRP A 245 19.03 12.66 8.92
CA TRP A 245 17.76 12.91 8.27
C TRP A 245 16.83 11.72 8.41
N ASP A 246 15.53 11.99 8.38
CA ASP A 246 14.52 10.95 8.20
C ASP A 246 14.81 10.15 6.92
N MET A 247 14.80 8.82 7.00
CA MET A 247 15.16 7.96 5.86
C MET A 247 14.21 8.14 4.68
N ARG A 248 12.92 8.43 4.92
CA ARG A 248 11.95 8.67 3.84
C ARG A 248 12.24 9.99 3.15
N ALA A 249 12.71 11.01 3.88
CA ALA A 249 13.19 12.25 3.29
C ALA A 249 14.44 12.02 2.42
N VAL A 250 15.42 11.23 2.88
CA VAL A 250 16.61 10.90 2.07
C VAL A 250 16.24 10.15 0.79
N LEU A 251 15.37 9.13 0.90
CA LEU A 251 14.90 8.38 -0.27
C LEU A 251 14.12 9.26 -1.25
N SER A 252 13.25 10.14 -0.75
CA SER A 252 12.52 11.11 -1.58
C SER A 252 13.46 12.04 -2.32
N HIS A 253 14.50 12.55 -1.64
CA HIS A 253 15.51 13.41 -2.25
C HIS A 253 16.35 12.66 -3.28
N ALA A 254 16.74 11.41 -3.01
CA ALA A 254 17.46 10.57 -3.95
C ALA A 254 16.63 10.31 -5.21
N LEU A 255 15.33 10.07 -5.06
CA LEU A 255 14.44 9.85 -6.19
C LEU A 255 14.31 11.09 -7.07
N LEU A 256 14.17 12.29 -6.48
CA LEU A 256 14.14 13.56 -7.22
C LEU A 256 15.45 13.82 -8.00
N ASP A 257 16.59 13.46 -7.41
CA ASP A 257 17.92 13.59 -8.02
C ASP A 257 18.06 12.66 -9.22
N VAL A 258 17.76 11.36 -9.03
CA VAL A 258 17.89 10.33 -10.07
C VAL A 258 16.88 10.50 -11.20
N SER A 259 15.69 11.02 -10.92
CA SER A 259 14.65 11.20 -11.94
C SER A 259 14.86 12.40 -12.86
N GLY A 260 15.90 13.21 -12.64
CA GLY A 260 16.12 14.45 -13.39
C GLY A 260 14.98 15.46 -13.25
N CYS A 261 14.22 15.41 -12.14
CA CYS A 261 13.14 16.35 -11.88
C CYS A 261 13.70 17.79 -11.90
N ARG A 262 13.10 18.69 -12.71
CA ARG A 262 13.57 20.08 -12.88
C ARG A 262 13.20 20.98 -11.69
N SER A 263 13.34 20.45 -10.49
CA SER A 263 13.06 21.13 -9.23
C SER A 263 14.14 22.15 -8.85
N GLY A 264 15.35 22.05 -9.43
CA GLY A 264 16.50 22.84 -9.00
C GLY A 264 17.06 22.42 -7.64
N VAL A 265 16.66 21.25 -7.13
CA VAL A 265 17.23 20.63 -5.94
C VAL A 265 18.69 20.24 -6.22
N VAL A 266 19.58 20.53 -5.27
CA VAL A 266 21.01 20.20 -5.39
C VAL A 266 21.19 18.69 -5.29
N ALA A 267 21.85 18.09 -6.28
CA ALA A 267 22.13 16.65 -6.29
C ALA A 267 22.77 16.16 -4.97
N LEU A 268 22.42 14.95 -4.53
CA LEU A 268 23.05 14.33 -3.37
C LEU A 268 24.51 14.01 -3.67
N GLY A 269 24.83 13.65 -4.92
CA GLY A 269 26.17 13.21 -5.33
C GLY A 269 26.66 12.05 -4.45
N GLY A 270 27.97 11.97 -4.19
CA GLY A 270 28.57 10.93 -3.33
C GLY A 270 28.15 10.97 -1.85
N ARG A 271 27.15 11.79 -1.46
CA ARG A 271 26.48 11.69 -0.15
C ARG A 271 25.54 10.51 -0.11
N LEU A 272 24.83 10.19 -1.21
CA LEU A 272 23.93 9.04 -1.27
C LEU A 272 24.72 7.74 -1.07
N ASP A 273 25.84 7.54 -1.78
CA ASP A 273 26.72 6.36 -1.60
C ASP A 273 27.25 6.22 -0.16
N ARG A 274 27.45 7.34 0.54
CA ARG A 274 27.87 7.34 1.96
C ARG A 274 26.72 6.99 2.88
N TRP A 275 25.53 7.50 2.61
CA TRP A 275 24.32 7.16 3.34
C TRP A 275 23.94 5.70 3.11
N GLU A 276 24.00 5.20 1.88
CA GLU A 276 23.78 3.79 1.55
C GLU A 276 24.77 2.88 2.26
N ARG A 277 26.06 3.24 2.32
CA ARG A 277 27.06 2.48 3.11
C ARG A 277 26.77 2.52 4.60
N TYR A 278 26.34 3.66 5.14
CA TYR A 278 25.93 3.80 6.54
C TYR A 278 24.68 2.96 6.86
N VAL A 279 23.69 2.99 5.97
CA VAL A 279 22.49 2.16 6.06
C VAL A 279 22.81 0.70 5.76
N ALA A 280 23.84 0.37 4.99
CA ALA A 280 24.31 -1.00 4.75
C ALA A 280 24.77 -1.70 6.03
N SER A 281 25.31 -0.94 6.99
CA SER A 281 25.68 -1.45 8.31
C SER A 281 24.55 -1.39 9.36
N THR A 282 23.36 -0.89 9.00
CA THR A 282 22.27 -0.65 9.94
C THR A 282 21.00 -1.41 9.51
N PRO A 283 20.26 -2.05 10.43
CA PRO A 283 18.92 -2.58 10.12
C PRO A 283 18.01 -1.45 9.63
N LEU A 284 17.21 -1.71 8.59
CA LEU A 284 16.23 -0.74 8.10
C LEU A 284 15.05 -0.64 9.08
N PRO A 285 14.56 0.57 9.40
CA PRO A 285 13.28 0.74 10.08
C PRO A 285 12.15 0.08 9.28
N GLU A 286 11.11 -0.35 9.99
CA GLU A 286 9.91 -0.89 9.37
C GLU A 286 9.27 0.14 8.40
N GLY A 287 8.83 -0.32 7.23
CA GLY A 287 8.23 0.54 6.19
C GLY A 287 9.20 1.45 5.43
N VAL A 288 10.52 1.33 5.64
CA VAL A 288 11.54 2.04 4.85
C VAL A 288 12.21 1.06 3.91
N LEU A 289 11.88 1.17 2.62
CA LEU A 289 12.45 0.34 1.58
C LEU A 289 13.06 1.22 0.49
N PRO A 290 14.36 1.06 0.18
CA PRO A 290 14.96 1.63 -1.02
C PRO A 290 14.41 0.94 -2.27
N VAL A 291 13.22 1.33 -2.74
CA VAL A 291 12.53 0.70 -3.87
C VAL A 291 12.70 1.49 -5.16
N ALA A 292 13.93 1.83 -5.56
CA ALA A 292 14.16 2.50 -6.86
C ALA A 292 15.63 2.46 -7.31
N VAL A 293 16.41 1.45 -6.91
CA VAL A 293 17.85 1.38 -7.24
C VAL A 293 18.18 0.00 -7.82
N PRO A 294 19.08 -0.10 -8.82
CA PRO A 294 19.70 -1.38 -9.17
C PRO A 294 20.11 -2.14 -7.92
N GLY A 295 19.60 -3.36 -7.73
CA GLY A 295 19.81 -4.14 -6.50
C GLY A 295 18.67 -4.09 -5.48
N ALA A 296 17.50 -3.53 -5.81
CA ALA A 296 16.32 -3.50 -4.93
C ALA A 296 15.95 -4.87 -4.33
N ARG A 297 16.20 -5.98 -5.04
CA ARG A 297 16.08 -7.34 -4.49
C ARG A 297 17.06 -7.64 -3.35
N ALA A 298 18.33 -7.30 -3.53
CA ALA A 298 19.36 -7.49 -2.49
C ALA A 298 19.02 -6.67 -1.24
N VAL A 299 18.36 -5.52 -1.43
CA VAL A 299 17.87 -4.66 -0.36
C VAL A 299 16.62 -5.24 0.32
N ALA A 300 15.69 -5.84 -0.43
CA ALA A 300 14.51 -6.51 0.14
C ALA A 300 14.89 -7.64 1.11
N GLY A 301 15.97 -8.38 0.82
CA GLY A 301 16.52 -9.40 1.72
C GLY A 301 16.99 -8.90 3.08
N ARG A 302 17.17 -7.58 3.24
CA ARG A 302 17.66 -6.92 4.47
C ARG A 302 16.57 -6.49 5.43
N ALA A 303 15.29 -6.68 5.07
CA ALA A 303 14.20 -6.48 6.00
C ALA A 303 14.41 -7.36 7.26
N SER A 304 14.16 -6.77 8.43
CA SER A 304 14.39 -7.40 9.73
C SER A 304 13.36 -8.49 10.08
N THR A 305 12.23 -8.52 9.36
CA THR A 305 11.13 -9.46 9.56
C THR A 305 10.75 -10.17 8.25
N ALA A 306 10.14 -11.35 8.36
CA ALA A 306 9.59 -12.06 7.20
C ALA A 306 8.50 -11.24 6.49
N GLU A 307 7.67 -10.54 7.27
CA GLU A 307 6.63 -9.63 6.76
C GLU A 307 7.23 -8.48 5.96
N GLY A 308 8.24 -7.80 6.51
CA GLY A 308 8.93 -6.70 5.84
C GLY A 308 9.62 -7.15 4.55
N ARG A 309 10.16 -8.39 4.53
CA ARG A 309 10.75 -8.97 3.32
C ARG A 309 9.69 -9.21 2.25
N ALA A 310 8.56 -9.81 2.60
CA ALA A 310 7.47 -10.07 1.66
C ALA A 310 6.88 -8.77 1.09
N ALA A 311 6.65 -7.76 1.95
CA ALA A 311 6.23 -6.43 1.52
C ALA A 311 7.25 -5.79 0.56
N ALA A 312 8.55 -5.94 0.83
CA ALA A 312 9.60 -5.41 -0.03
C ALA A 312 9.68 -6.09 -1.39
N LEU A 313 9.59 -7.42 -1.43
CA LEU A 313 9.57 -8.17 -2.68
C LEU A 313 8.32 -7.83 -3.50
N ALA A 314 7.17 -7.70 -2.85
CA ALA A 314 5.93 -7.27 -3.49
C ALA A 314 6.05 -5.85 -4.06
N ALA A 315 6.62 -4.89 -3.32
CA ALA A 315 6.87 -3.54 -3.79
C ALA A 315 7.78 -3.51 -5.04
N VAL A 316 8.87 -4.27 -5.03
CA VAL A 316 9.76 -4.41 -6.20
C VAL A 316 9.00 -5.03 -7.37
N ALA A 317 8.21 -6.07 -7.14
CA ALA A 317 7.39 -6.68 -8.17
C ALA A 317 6.35 -5.71 -8.75
N THR A 318 5.72 -4.86 -7.93
CA THR A 318 4.79 -3.79 -8.36
C THR A 318 5.47 -2.87 -9.36
N TYR A 319 6.67 -2.40 -9.02
CA TYR A 319 7.45 -1.52 -9.89
C TYR A 319 7.85 -2.20 -11.20
N LEU A 320 8.42 -3.40 -11.13
CA LEU A 320 8.87 -4.15 -12.31
C LEU A 320 7.74 -4.52 -13.26
N ALA A 321 6.56 -4.84 -12.72
CA ALA A 321 5.36 -5.16 -13.50
C ALA A 321 4.65 -3.94 -14.08
N GLY A 322 5.03 -2.72 -13.65
CA GLY A 322 4.33 -1.50 -14.02
C GLY A 322 2.86 -1.52 -13.57
N VAL A 323 2.59 -2.09 -12.39
CA VAL A 323 1.24 -2.10 -11.83
C VAL A 323 0.90 -0.68 -11.35
N PRO A 324 -0.22 -0.07 -11.80
CA PRO A 324 -0.63 1.24 -11.33
C PRO A 324 -0.81 1.25 -9.82
N VAL A 325 -0.15 2.22 -9.15
CA VAL A 325 -0.25 2.37 -7.69
C VAL A 325 -1.22 3.49 -7.36
N ILE A 326 -2.34 3.12 -6.74
CA ILE A 326 -3.27 4.09 -6.15
C ILE A 326 -2.65 4.62 -4.86
N VAL A 327 -2.42 5.93 -4.79
CA VAL A 327 -1.82 6.59 -3.61
C VAL A 327 -2.76 6.47 -2.42
N PRO A 328 -2.41 5.80 -1.33
CA PRO A 328 -3.35 5.56 -0.25
C PRO A 328 -3.77 6.85 0.48
N ALA A 329 -5.09 7.07 0.59
CA ALA A 329 -5.67 8.16 1.38
C ALA A 329 -5.52 7.95 2.89
N ALA A 330 -5.56 6.71 3.38
CA ALA A 330 -5.58 6.38 4.81
C ALA A 330 -4.73 5.15 5.18
N ASP A 331 -4.19 5.17 6.40
CA ASP A 331 -3.48 4.02 6.97
C ASP A 331 -4.48 2.90 7.32
N GLY A 332 -4.06 1.63 7.18
CA GLY A 332 -4.89 0.46 7.51
C GLY A 332 -5.87 0.01 6.41
N TRP A 333 -6.06 0.82 5.36
CA TRP A 333 -6.96 0.52 4.24
C TRP A 333 -6.24 0.10 2.95
N ALA A 334 -4.93 0.28 2.95
CA ALA A 334 -4.08 -0.06 1.83
C ALA A 334 -3.54 -1.50 1.95
N PRO A 335 -3.27 -2.18 0.82
CA PRO A 335 -2.74 -3.54 0.85
C PRO A 335 -1.27 -3.63 1.31
N GLN A 336 -0.57 -2.48 1.39
CA GLN A 336 0.81 -2.36 1.83
C GLN A 336 0.99 -1.07 2.67
N ASP A 337 2.17 -0.89 3.25
CA ASP A 337 2.53 0.34 3.96
C ASP A 337 2.36 1.58 3.06
N THR A 338 1.65 2.56 3.59
CA THR A 338 1.29 3.81 2.92
C THR A 338 2.51 4.55 2.34
N SER A 339 3.64 4.50 3.04
CA SER A 339 4.90 5.15 2.66
C SER A 339 5.55 4.44 1.47
N VAL A 340 5.49 3.11 1.45
CA VAL A 340 6.00 2.28 0.35
C VAL A 340 5.20 2.55 -0.92
N LEU A 341 3.87 2.54 -0.83
CA LEU A 341 3.01 2.81 -1.99
C LEU A 341 3.19 4.23 -2.54
N ARG A 342 3.35 5.24 -1.68
CA ARG A 342 3.66 6.62 -2.12
C ARG A 342 4.99 6.71 -2.85
N PHE A 343 6.02 6.04 -2.32
CA PHE A 343 7.33 6.02 -2.96
C PHE A 343 7.29 5.32 -4.32
N LEU A 344 6.60 4.18 -4.42
CA LEU A 344 6.40 3.45 -5.67
C LEU A 344 5.64 4.28 -6.71
N ALA A 345 4.53 4.89 -6.32
CA ALA A 345 3.75 5.75 -7.20
C ALA A 345 4.62 6.89 -7.74
N LEU A 346 5.43 7.51 -6.87
CA LEU A 346 6.36 8.57 -7.29
C LEU A 346 7.47 8.04 -8.20
N ALA A 347 8.04 6.87 -7.92
CA ALA A 347 9.09 6.29 -8.74
C ALA A 347 8.59 5.92 -10.16
N ASP A 348 7.36 5.42 -10.26
CA ASP A 348 6.71 5.15 -11.55
C ASP A 348 6.40 6.45 -12.31
N ALA A 349 5.78 7.44 -11.64
CA ALA A 349 5.41 8.71 -12.26
C ALA A 349 6.60 9.56 -12.71
N LEU A 350 7.67 9.57 -11.91
CA LEU A 350 8.92 10.21 -12.29
C LEU A 350 9.69 9.43 -13.36
N GLY A 351 9.29 8.17 -13.63
CA GLY A 351 9.87 7.22 -14.56
C GLY A 351 11.39 7.33 -14.67
N THR A 352 12.08 6.61 -13.79
CA THR A 352 13.55 6.51 -13.76
C THR A 352 14.15 5.79 -14.98
N GLU A 353 13.46 5.80 -16.12
CA GLU A 353 14.00 5.39 -17.41
C GLU A 353 15.16 6.32 -17.77
N VAL A 354 16.35 5.85 -17.41
CA VAL A 354 17.64 6.43 -17.70
C VAL A 354 17.63 6.91 -19.14
N ASN A 355 17.80 8.23 -19.29
CA ASN A 355 17.92 8.97 -20.54
C ASN A 355 18.32 8.10 -21.74
N ALA A 356 17.43 8.06 -22.75
CA ALA A 356 17.59 7.39 -24.04
C ALA A 356 18.70 8.00 -24.93
N GLY A 357 19.90 8.18 -24.35
CA GLY A 357 21.13 8.60 -25.03
C GLY A 357 22.22 7.54 -25.04
N ASN A 358 22.07 6.43 -24.31
CA ASN A 358 22.96 5.27 -24.39
C ASN A 358 22.16 4.03 -24.80
N ALA A 359 22.34 3.62 -26.05
CA ALA A 359 21.77 2.39 -26.58
C ALA A 359 22.38 1.18 -25.84
N GLY A 360 21.55 0.51 -25.04
CA GLY A 360 21.82 -0.79 -24.45
C GLY A 360 21.38 -0.86 -23.00
N THR A 361 20.33 -1.65 -22.72
CA THR A 361 19.73 -2.00 -21.41
C THR A 361 18.70 -1.04 -20.78
N GLY A 362 17.93 -0.31 -21.60
CA GLY A 362 16.74 0.43 -21.14
C GLY A 362 15.48 -0.44 -21.02
N THR A 363 15.42 -1.33 -20.03
CA THR A 363 14.15 -1.96 -19.60
C THR A 363 14.13 -2.06 -18.08
N THR A 364 13.73 -0.97 -17.40
CA THR A 364 13.48 -0.96 -15.95
C THR A 364 12.27 -1.80 -15.54
N ARG A 365 11.41 -2.16 -16.51
CA ARG A 365 10.29 -3.09 -16.35
C ARG A 365 10.70 -4.49 -16.78
N ASP A 366 10.50 -5.45 -15.88
CA ASP A 366 10.87 -6.85 -16.05
C ASP A 366 9.71 -7.71 -15.53
N GLU A 367 8.70 -7.91 -16.39
CA GLU A 367 7.51 -8.70 -16.04
C GLU A 367 7.87 -10.16 -15.67
N PRO A 368 8.81 -10.86 -16.35
CA PRO A 368 9.27 -12.18 -15.92
C PRO A 368 9.83 -12.21 -14.50
N GLU A 369 10.72 -11.28 -14.12
CA GLU A 369 11.24 -11.21 -12.76
C GLU A 369 10.13 -10.80 -11.77
N ALA A 370 9.23 -9.89 -12.14
CA ALA A 370 8.07 -9.56 -11.32
C ALA A 370 7.20 -10.80 -11.02
N ARG A 371 6.89 -11.62 -12.03
CA ARG A 371 6.15 -12.88 -11.87
C ARG A 371 6.89 -13.85 -10.94
N ARG A 372 8.21 -13.96 -11.06
CA ARG A 372 9.03 -14.79 -10.18
C ARG A 372 8.97 -14.30 -8.72
N LEU A 373 9.09 -12.99 -8.49
CA LEU A 373 8.99 -12.40 -7.16
C LEU A 373 7.59 -12.59 -6.56
N VAL A 374 6.53 -12.45 -7.37
CA VAL A 374 5.16 -12.74 -6.94
C VAL A 374 5.00 -14.19 -6.50
N ARG A 375 5.55 -15.16 -7.23
CA ARG A 375 5.55 -16.57 -6.80
C ARG A 375 6.29 -16.77 -5.49
N GLU A 376 7.44 -16.11 -5.32
CA GLU A 376 8.21 -16.16 -4.07
C GLU A 376 7.40 -15.62 -2.88
N VAL A 377 6.69 -14.49 -3.05
CA VAL A 377 5.81 -13.92 -2.02
C VAL A 377 4.60 -14.83 -1.74
N LEU A 378 3.96 -15.37 -2.78
CA LEU A 378 2.80 -16.27 -2.66
C LEU A 378 3.13 -17.57 -1.92
N ALA A 379 4.35 -18.06 -2.04
CA ALA A 379 4.81 -19.27 -1.33
C ALA A 379 5.15 -19.02 0.15
N GLY A 380 5.18 -17.75 0.60
CA GLY A 380 5.54 -17.37 1.96
C GLY A 380 4.35 -17.15 2.89
N GLU A 381 4.63 -16.99 4.19
CA GLU A 381 3.62 -16.75 5.23
C GLU A 381 2.84 -15.44 5.06
N HIS A 382 3.42 -14.46 4.36
CA HIS A 382 2.84 -13.14 4.11
C HIS A 382 2.38 -12.95 2.65
N TRP A 383 1.85 -14.02 2.05
CA TRP A 383 1.38 -14.07 0.66
C TRP A 383 0.37 -12.98 0.29
N ARG A 384 -0.37 -12.42 1.26
CA ARG A 384 -1.36 -11.35 1.06
C ARG A 384 -0.82 -10.15 0.28
N TYR A 385 0.48 -9.86 0.39
CA TYR A 385 1.12 -8.76 -0.33
C TYR A 385 1.20 -8.96 -1.85
N ALA A 386 1.04 -10.20 -2.32
CA ALA A 386 0.98 -10.51 -3.74
C ALA A 386 -0.41 -10.27 -4.36
N LEU A 387 -1.48 -10.19 -3.56
CA LEU A 387 -2.86 -10.05 -4.05
C LEU A 387 -3.05 -8.85 -5.01
N PRO A 388 -2.54 -7.64 -4.71
CA PRO A 388 -2.71 -6.49 -5.61
C PRO A 388 -2.01 -6.63 -6.97
N LEU A 389 -1.07 -7.59 -7.09
CA LEU A 389 -0.31 -7.83 -8.33
C LEU A 389 -1.02 -8.80 -9.27
N LEU A 390 -1.91 -9.64 -8.73
CA LEU A 390 -2.59 -10.68 -9.48
C LEU A 390 -3.45 -10.15 -10.64
N PRO A 391 -4.19 -9.02 -10.53
CA PRO A 391 -4.96 -8.50 -11.67
C PRO A 391 -4.13 -8.30 -12.94
N ARG A 392 -2.85 -7.90 -12.80
CA ARG A 392 -1.95 -7.65 -13.93
C ARG A 392 -1.15 -8.87 -14.34
N LEU A 393 -0.72 -9.68 -13.38
CA LEU A 393 0.23 -10.77 -13.60
C LEU A 393 -0.42 -12.15 -13.72
N ALA A 394 -1.55 -12.40 -13.07
CA ALA A 394 -2.26 -13.68 -13.12
C ALA A 394 -3.76 -13.51 -12.82
N PRO A 395 -4.51 -12.75 -13.64
CA PRO A 395 -5.92 -12.45 -13.38
C PRO A 395 -6.78 -13.72 -13.26
N GLU A 396 -6.43 -14.78 -14.00
CA GLU A 396 -7.08 -16.09 -13.96
C GLU A 396 -6.99 -16.80 -12.60
N ALA A 397 -6.08 -16.37 -11.72
CA ALA A 397 -5.90 -16.94 -10.39
C ALA A 397 -6.90 -16.42 -9.36
N LEU A 398 -7.58 -15.29 -9.60
CA LEU A 398 -8.41 -14.57 -8.62
C LEU A 398 -9.78 -15.19 -8.29
N PRO A 399 -10.54 -15.78 -9.24
CA PRO A 399 -11.88 -16.29 -8.94
C PRO A 399 -11.92 -17.35 -7.83
N ARG A 400 -10.85 -18.14 -7.67
CA ARG A 400 -10.85 -19.30 -6.75
C ARG A 400 -10.55 -18.95 -5.29
N PRO A 401 -9.58 -18.06 -5.00
CA PRO A 401 -9.49 -17.42 -3.69
C PRO A 401 -10.82 -16.75 -3.27
N ALA A 402 -11.54 -16.14 -4.22
CA ALA A 402 -12.84 -15.54 -3.93
C ALA A 402 -13.89 -16.57 -3.52
N GLU A 403 -14.02 -17.66 -4.30
CA GLU A 403 -14.92 -18.78 -3.96
C GLU A 403 -14.61 -19.36 -2.58
N SER A 404 -13.33 -19.55 -2.26
CA SER A 404 -12.90 -20.07 -0.95
C SER A 404 -13.18 -19.09 0.19
N GLY A 405 -12.86 -17.81 -0.01
CA GLY A 405 -13.11 -16.75 0.98
C GLY A 405 -14.61 -16.53 1.25
N LEU A 406 -15.46 -16.69 0.24
CA LEU A 406 -16.92 -16.60 0.40
C LEU A 406 -17.50 -17.81 1.15
N VAL A 407 -16.96 -19.01 0.93
CA VAL A 407 -17.41 -20.23 1.61
C VAL A 407 -17.01 -20.25 3.10
N HIS A 408 -15.85 -19.69 3.43
CA HIS A 408 -15.29 -19.76 4.78
C HIS A 408 -15.46 -18.47 5.61
N GLY A 409 -15.50 -17.29 4.98
CA GLY A 409 -15.67 -15.99 5.64
C GLY A 409 -17.09 -15.70 6.14
N VAL A 410 -18.13 -16.20 5.45
CA VAL A 410 -19.54 -15.96 5.83
C VAL A 410 -19.97 -16.81 7.04
N ALA A 411 -19.23 -17.85 7.39
CA ALA A 411 -19.58 -18.76 8.49
C ALA A 411 -19.16 -18.25 9.89
N GLY A 412 -18.38 -17.18 9.98
CA GLY A 412 -17.77 -16.69 11.24
C GLY A 412 -18.68 -15.83 12.14
N ASP A 413 -19.60 -15.05 11.57
CA ASP A 413 -20.43 -14.09 12.33
C ASP A 413 -21.85 -14.61 12.63
N GLY A 414 -22.15 -15.85 12.26
CA GLY A 414 -23.36 -16.55 12.66
C GLY A 414 -23.27 -17.05 14.10
N GLU A 415 -23.14 -16.14 15.08
CA GLU A 415 -23.26 -16.48 16.49
C GLU A 415 -24.62 -17.15 16.69
N ARG A 416 -24.59 -18.48 16.84
CA ARG A 416 -25.74 -19.31 17.19
C ARG A 416 -26.28 -18.79 18.51
N ARG A 417 -27.27 -17.91 18.46
CA ARG A 417 -28.16 -17.66 19.59
C ARG A 417 -28.82 -18.98 19.94
N SER A 418 -28.23 -19.68 20.90
CA SER A 418 -28.88 -20.77 21.60
C SER A 418 -30.18 -20.23 22.20
N PRO A 419 -31.32 -20.91 22.04
CA PRO A 419 -32.57 -20.47 22.62
C PRO A 419 -32.46 -20.56 24.15
N SER A 420 -32.22 -19.41 24.78
CA SER A 420 -32.30 -19.26 26.22
C SER A 420 -33.74 -19.45 26.66
N ARG A 421 -33.96 -20.60 27.30
CA ARG A 421 -35.11 -21.09 28.06
C ARG A 421 -36.15 -20.01 28.46
N VAL A 422 -37.38 -20.27 28.03
CA VAL A 422 -38.61 -19.76 28.65
C VAL A 422 -38.68 -20.25 30.10
N PRO A 423 -38.88 -19.39 31.11
CA PRO A 423 -39.30 -19.85 32.42
C PRO A 423 -40.78 -20.23 32.35
N SER A 424 -41.08 -21.49 32.66
CA SER A 424 -42.44 -21.98 32.91
C SER A 424 -42.72 -21.93 34.43
N PRO A 425 -44.01 -21.91 34.83
CA PRO A 425 -44.67 -20.84 35.58
C PRO A 425 -44.29 -20.67 37.05
#